data_AF-A0A7C6TED3-F1
#
_entry.id   AF-A0A7C6TED3-F1
#
_cell.length_a   1.000
_cell.length_b   1.000
_cell.length_c   1.000
_cell.angle_alpha   90.00
_cell.angle_beta   90.00
_cell.angle_gamma   90.00
#
_symmetry.space_group_name_H-M   'P 1'
#
loop_
_entity.id
_entity.type
_entity.pdbx_description
1 polymer ?
#
loop_
_entity_poly.entity_id
_entity_poly.type
_entity_poly.pdbx_seq_one_letter_code
_entity_poly.pdbx_strand_id
1 'polypeptide(L)' 'MDEITVLSTTNLKDELLQRVAAVSPRLAVRQVFCATGQELEAHLPGVEVLLTQHGAFDASWADRLRWIQLQTAGAERILD' A
#
# COMPACT_ATOMS: atom_id res chain seq x y z
N MET A 1 -18.07 -10.41 -6.21
CA MET A 1 -17.91 -9.20 -5.37
C MET A 1 -16.44 -8.83 -5.46
N ASP A 2 -16.12 -7.63 -5.92
CA ASP A 2 -14.73 -7.29 -6.25
C ASP A 2 -13.89 -7.13 -4.98
N GLU A 3 -12.76 -7.83 -4.96
CA GLU A 3 -11.73 -7.78 -3.92
C GLU A 3 -11.05 -6.41 -3.92
N ILE A 4 -10.71 -5.90 -2.74
CA ILE A 4 -10.00 -4.64 -2.51
C ILE A 4 -8.63 -5.00 -1.95
N THR A 5 -7.58 -4.80 -2.76
CA THR A 5 -6.20 -5.11 -2.35
C THR A 5 -5.62 -3.99 -1.50
N VAL A 6 -5.22 -4.33 -0.28
CA VAL A 6 -4.54 -3.46 0.68
C VAL A 6 -3.09 -3.91 0.80
N LEU A 7 -2.14 -3.02 0.49
CA LEU A 7 -0.72 -3.27 0.61
C LEU A 7 -0.12 -2.44 1.75
N SER A 8 0.57 -3.09 2.67
CA SER A 8 1.46 -2.43 3.63
C SER A 8 2.91 -2.74 3.27
N THR A 9 3.74 -1.70 3.13
CA THR A 9 5.21 -1.86 3.16
C THR A 9 5.82 -1.60 4.53
N THR A 10 4.96 -1.29 5.51
CA THR A 10 5.36 -1.07 6.90
C THR A 10 5.27 -2.38 7.67
N ASN A 11 6.11 -2.57 8.69
CA ASN A 11 6.12 -3.78 9.50
C ASN A 11 5.00 -3.73 10.57
N LEU A 12 3.75 -3.88 10.15
CA LEU A 12 2.64 -4.02 11.08
C LEU A 12 2.68 -5.39 11.75
N LYS A 13 2.27 -5.42 13.02
CA LYS A 13 2.05 -6.68 13.73
C LYS A 13 0.88 -7.45 13.11
N ASP A 14 0.96 -8.78 13.15
CA ASP A 14 -0.07 -9.67 12.62
C ASP A 14 -1.46 -9.38 13.19
N GLU A 15 -1.54 -9.00 14.47
CA GLU A 15 -2.78 -8.63 15.15
C GLU A 15 -3.46 -7.42 14.47
N LEU A 16 -2.68 -6.45 13.99
CA LEU A 16 -3.20 -5.29 13.27
C LEU A 16 -3.65 -5.66 11.86
N LEU A 17 -2.88 -6.51 11.17
CA LEU A 17 -3.24 -7.02 9.84
C LEU A 17 -4.57 -7.79 9.88
N GLN A 18 -4.74 -8.65 10.89
CA GLN A 18 -5.98 -9.39 11.12
C GLN A 18 -7.16 -8.45 11.41
N ARG A 19 -6.94 -7.41 12.22
CA ARG A 19 -7.99 -6.40 12.50
C ARG A 19 -8.43 -5.68 11.23
N VAL A 20 -7.51 -5.35 10.32
CA VAL A 20 -7.84 -4.72 9.03
C VAL A 20 -8.62 -5.72 8.15
N ALA A 21 -8.14 -6.95 8.01
CA ALA A 21 -8.81 -7.98 7.21
C ALA A 21 -10.23 -8.29 7.72
N ALA A 22 -10.47 -8.19 9.04
CA ALA A 22 -11.77 -8.42 9.65
C ALA A 22 -12.82 -7.31 9.38
N VAL A 23 -12.41 -6.14 8.87
CA VAL A 23 -13.34 -5.03 8.59
C VAL A 23 -14.32 -5.39 7.47
N SER A 24 -13.89 -6.17 6.48
CA SER A 24 -14.74 -6.58 5.37
C SER A 24 -14.19 -7.83 4.69
N PRO A 25 -15.04 -8.79 4.29
CA PRO A 25 -14.61 -9.97 3.52
C PRO A 25 -14.08 -9.62 2.12
N ARG A 26 -14.18 -8.35 1.70
CA ARG A 26 -13.62 -7.86 0.43
C ARG A 26 -12.13 -7.52 0.53
N LEU A 27 -11.59 -7.34 1.73
CA LEU A 27 -10.22 -6.87 1.91
C LEU A 27 -9.22 -8.02 1.78
N ALA A 28 -8.32 -7.92 0.82
CA ALA A 28 -7.13 -8.75 0.72
C ALA A 28 -5.92 -7.95 1.21
N VAL A 29 -5.52 -8.20 2.47
CA VAL A 29 -4.41 -7.50 3.11
C VAL A 29 -3.10 -8.24 2.86
N ARG A 30 -2.12 -7.54 2.32
CA ARG A 30 -0.77 -8.04 2.05
C ARG A 30 0.26 -7.14 2.74
N GLN A 31 1.29 -7.76 3.31
CA GLN A 31 2.44 -7.06 3.84
C GLN A 31 3.70 -7.54 3.14
N VAL A 32 4.49 -6.61 2.64
CA VAL A 32 5.78 -6.88 2.00
C VAL A 32 6.82 -5.94 2.58
N PHE A 33 8.07 -6.38 2.68
CA PHE A 33 9.16 -5.49 3.03
C PHE A 33 9.73 -4.87 1.75
N CYS A 34 9.84 -3.54 1.71
CA CYS A 34 10.55 -2.81 0.67
C CYS A 34 11.56 -1.89 1.34
N ALA A 35 12.84 -2.01 0.97
CA ALA A 35 13.90 -1.11 1.40
C ALA A 35 13.86 0.24 0.67
N THR A 36 13.33 0.27 -0.55
CA THR A 36 13.26 1.46 -1.40
C THR A 36 11.88 1.65 -2.03
N GLY A 37 11.62 2.85 -2.56
CA GLY A 37 10.40 3.10 -3.33
C GLY A 37 10.37 2.40 -4.69
N GLN A 38 11.53 2.19 -5.33
CA GLN A 38 11.58 1.37 -6.56
C GLN A 38 11.18 -0.09 -6.32
N GLU A 39 11.53 -0.66 -5.16
CA GLU A 39 11.09 -2.02 -4.80
C GLU A 39 9.56 -2.10 -4.60
N LEU A 40 8.93 -1.00 -4.17
CA LEU A 40 7.48 -0.92 -4.02
C LEU A 40 6.77 -0.97 -5.39
N GLU A 41 7.34 -0.43 -6.46
CA GLU A 41 6.71 -0.34 -7.79
C GLU A 41 6.27 -1.70 -8.34
N ALA A 42 7.07 -2.75 -8.11
CA ALA A 42 6.76 -4.12 -8.51
C ALA A 42 5.50 -4.70 -7.81
N HIS A 43 5.03 -4.06 -6.74
CA HIS A 43 3.87 -4.47 -5.97
C HIS A 43 2.64 -3.58 -6.16
N LEU A 44 2.76 -2.46 -6.90
CA LEU A 44 1.67 -1.49 -7.10
C LEU A 44 0.52 -1.95 -8.01
N PRO A 45 0.74 -2.77 -9.06
CA PRO A 45 -0.36 -3.18 -9.93
C PRO A 45 -1.49 -3.88 -9.17
N GLY A 46 -2.72 -3.39 -9.37
CA GLY A 46 -3.93 -3.91 -8.72
C GLY A 46 -4.15 -3.44 -7.28
N VAL A 47 -3.21 -2.70 -6.67
CA VAL A 47 -3.36 -2.19 -5.30
C VAL A 47 -4.38 -1.05 -5.28
N GLU A 48 -5.33 -1.10 -4.36
CA GLU A 48 -6.33 -0.04 -4.16
C GLU A 48 -6.01 0.85 -2.97
N VAL A 49 -5.37 0.28 -1.94
CA VAL A 49 -4.96 0.96 -0.73
C VAL A 49 -3.50 0.68 -0.44
N LEU A 50 -2.70 1.73 -0.28
CA LEU A 50 -1.28 1.63 0.05
C LEU A 50 -0.97 2.28 1.40
N LEU A 51 -0.31 1.54 2.29
CA LEU A 51 0.33 2.05 3.49
C LEU A 51 1.85 1.94 3.32
N THR A 52 2.55 3.06 3.26
CA THR A 52 4.00 3.06 3.02
C THR A 52 4.72 4.20 3.73
N GLN A 53 6.04 4.08 3.83
CA GLN A 53 6.94 5.16 4.24
C GLN A 53 7.67 5.78 3.04
N HIS A 54 7.55 5.16 1.86
CA HIS A 54 8.27 5.54 0.65
C HIS A 54 7.43 6.54 -0.16
N GLY A 55 7.93 7.77 -0.30
CA GLY A 55 7.30 8.80 -1.13
C GLY A 55 7.92 8.96 -2.51
N ALA A 56 8.98 8.20 -2.82
CA ALA A 56 9.71 8.27 -4.10
C ALA A 56 9.51 6.97 -4.87
N PHE A 57 8.37 6.85 -5.57
CA PHE A 57 8.03 5.76 -6.48
C PHE A 57 7.19 6.32 -7.62
N ASP A 58 7.24 5.68 -8.78
CA ASP A 58 6.41 6.05 -9.91
C ASP A 58 4.95 5.57 -9.69
N ALA A 59 4.05 6.51 -9.44
CA ALA A 59 2.63 6.23 -9.19
C ALA A 59 1.89 5.69 -10.43
N SER A 60 2.47 5.80 -11.64
CA SER A 60 1.85 5.29 -12.87
C SER A 60 1.72 3.76 -12.89
N TRP A 61 2.52 3.05 -12.09
CA TRP A 61 2.39 1.60 -11.87
C TRP A 61 1.15 1.22 -11.04
N ALA A 62 0.56 2.17 -10.32
CA ALA A 62 -0.56 1.94 -9.41
C ALA A 62 -1.91 2.18 -10.10
N ASP A 63 -2.23 1.33 -11.08
CA ASP A 63 -3.39 1.44 -11.99
C ASP A 63 -4.77 1.51 -11.30
N ARG A 64 -4.87 1.04 -10.05
CA ARG A 64 -6.11 0.98 -9.27
C ARG A 64 -6.04 1.74 -7.95
N LEU A 65 -4.97 2.49 -7.67
CA LEU A 65 -4.76 3.13 -6.38
C LEU A 65 -5.83 4.20 -6.12
N ARG A 66 -6.52 4.10 -4.98
CA ARG A 66 -7.57 5.03 -4.56
C ARG A 66 -7.20 5.80 -3.30
N TRP A 67 -6.36 5.21 -2.45
CA TRP A 67 -5.95 5.82 -1.19
C TRP A 67 -4.52 5.42 -0.82
N ILE A 68 -3.76 6.40 -0.35
CA ILE A 68 -2.42 6.20 0.19
C ILE A 68 -2.33 6.82 1.59
N GLN A 69 -1.74 6.07 2.52
CA GLN A 69 -1.30 6.57 3.80
C GLN A 69 0.24 6.54 3.85
N LEU A 70 0.83 7.72 3.94
CA LEU A 70 2.25 7.90 4.16
C LEU A 70 2.56 8.01 5.65
N GLN A 71 3.56 7.26 6.11
CA GLN A 71 4.11 7.40 7.46
C GLN A 71 5.26 8.42 7.54
N THR A 72 5.52 9.12 6.43
CA THR A 72 6.54 10.16 6.30
C THR A 72 5.90 11.45 5.78
N ALA A 73 6.56 12.58 6.00
CA ALA A 73 6.25 13.81 5.29
C ALA A 73 6.78 13.73 3.85
N GLY A 74 6.18 14.48 2.93
CA GLY A 74 6.64 14.53 1.54
C GLY A 74 5.68 13.92 0.52
N ALA A 75 4.36 14.03 0.73
CA ALA A 75 3.35 13.48 -0.19
C ALA A 75 3.43 14.11 -1.59
N GLU A 76 3.94 15.35 -1.68
CA GLU A 76 4.17 16.06 -2.94
C GLU A 76 5.09 15.28 -3.89
N ARG A 77 6.05 14.51 -3.36
CA ARG A 77 7.01 13.74 -4.18
C ARG A 77 6.39 12.58 -4.97
N ILE A 78 5.14 12.24 -4.66
CA ILE A 78 4.37 11.22 -5.37
C ILE A 78 3.63 11.83 -6.57
N LEU A 79 3.41 13.14 -6.53
CA LEU A 79 2.67 13.89 -7.55
C LEU A 79 3.59 14.56 -8.59
N ASP A 80 4.89 14.59 -8.32
CA ASP A 80 5.95 15.08 -9.21
C ASP A 80 6.29 14.03 -10.29
#